data_AF-A0A2U9Q3X4-F1
#
_entry.id   AF-A0A2U9Q3X4-F1
#
_cell.length_a   1.000
_cell.length_b   1.000
_cell.length_c   1.000
_cell.angle_alpha   90.00
_cell.angle_beta   90.00
_cell.angle_gamma   90.00
#
_symmetry.space_group_name_H-M   'P 1'
#
loop_
_entity.id
_entity.type
_entity.pdbx_description
1 polymer ?
#
loop_
_entity_poly.entity_id
_entity_poly.type
_entity_poly.pdbx_seq_one_letter_code
_entity_poly.pdbx_strand_id
1 'polypeptide(L)'
;YQNWQPQWKPGTTRLYANASIGLFGALAVKPSGMSFEQAMTKRVFKPLKLDHTWIDVPKEDEAHYAWGYRDGKTVHVSPGMLDAEAYGVKTNVQDMASWVKANMNPAALPDSTLKQGIALAQSRYWRVGAMYQGLGWEMLNWPVEAKTVVEGSDNKVALAPLPVAEVNPPAPPVKASWVHK
;
A
#
# COMPACT_ATOMS: atom_id res chain seq x y z
N TYR A 1 -11.73 13.56 -12.09
CA TYR A 1 -11.08 12.78 -13.16
C TYR A 1 -11.50 13.16 -14.58
N GLN A 2 -12.73 13.62 -14.86
CA GLN A 2 -13.21 13.85 -16.24
C GLN A 2 -12.40 14.88 -17.06
N ASN A 3 -11.77 15.86 -16.41
CA ASN A 3 -10.98 16.90 -17.08
C ASN A 3 -9.46 16.70 -16.96
N TRP A 4 -9.01 15.59 -16.35
CA TRP A 4 -7.58 15.33 -16.18
C TRP A 4 -6.96 14.92 -17.52
N GLN A 5 -5.79 15.47 -17.84
CA GLN A 5 -5.02 15.14 -19.04
C GLN A 5 -3.66 14.55 -18.63
N PRO A 6 -3.23 13.44 -19.26
CA PRO A 6 -1.95 12.81 -18.95
C PRO A 6 -0.77 13.67 -19.40
N GLN A 7 0.23 13.81 -18.52
CA GLN A 7 1.50 14.48 -18.87
C GLN A 7 2.45 13.54 -19.64
N TRP A 8 2.30 12.22 -19.47
CA TRP A 8 3.10 11.19 -20.14
C TRP A 8 2.21 10.09 -20.68
N LYS A 9 2.74 9.31 -21.63
CA LYS A 9 2.03 8.12 -22.14
C LYS A 9 1.83 7.10 -21.00
N PRO A 10 0.72 6.36 -20.98
CA PRO A 10 0.54 5.27 -20.02
C PRO A 10 1.70 4.26 -20.08
N GLY A 11 2.17 3.81 -18.92
CA GLY A 11 3.22 2.79 -18.81
C GLY A 11 4.66 3.28 -19.04
N THR A 12 4.92 4.58 -19.23
CA THR A 12 6.29 5.08 -19.46
C THR A 12 6.94 5.75 -18.26
N THR A 13 6.13 6.30 -17.34
CA THR A 13 6.60 7.11 -16.21
C THR A 13 5.86 6.73 -14.94
N ARG A 14 6.60 6.48 -13.86
CA ARG A 14 6.07 6.35 -12.51
C ARG A 14 6.14 7.72 -11.84
N LEU A 15 4.99 8.16 -11.36
CA LEU A 15 4.86 9.28 -10.43
C LEU A 15 4.01 8.80 -9.27
N TYR A 16 4.56 8.81 -8.06
CA TYR A 16 3.79 8.42 -6.87
C TYR A 16 2.56 9.34 -6.74
N ALA A 17 1.37 8.75 -6.62
CA ALA A 17 0.13 9.51 -6.60
C ALA A 17 -0.99 8.81 -5.82
N ASN A 18 -1.44 9.44 -4.74
CA ASN A 18 -2.63 9.02 -3.98
C ASN A 18 -3.86 8.91 -4.88
N ALA A 19 -4.02 9.86 -5.83
CA ALA A 19 -5.10 9.84 -6.81
C ALA A 19 -5.08 8.56 -7.68
N SER A 20 -3.90 8.04 -8.03
CA SER A 20 -3.78 6.84 -8.87
C SER A 20 -4.18 5.57 -8.09
N ILE A 21 -3.46 5.27 -7.01
CA ILE A 21 -3.72 4.04 -6.23
C ILE A 21 -5.06 4.11 -5.48
N GLY A 22 -5.49 5.31 -5.07
CA GLY A 22 -6.79 5.53 -4.46
C GLY A 22 -7.93 5.21 -5.43
N LEU A 23 -7.86 5.71 -6.68
CA LEU A 23 -8.85 5.37 -7.70
C LEU A 23 -8.84 3.87 -8.03
N PHE A 24 -7.66 3.24 -8.07
CA PHE A 24 -7.55 1.79 -8.22
C PHE A 24 -8.32 1.05 -7.11
N GLY A 25 -8.12 1.40 -5.84
CA GLY A 25 -8.83 0.80 -4.70
C GLY A 25 -10.35 0.97 -4.82
N ALA A 26 -10.80 2.19 -5.11
CA ALA A 26 -12.22 2.51 -5.26
C ALA A 26 -12.89 1.71 -6.39
N LEU A 27 -12.19 1.51 -7.51
CA LEU A 27 -12.70 0.71 -8.64
C LEU A 27 -12.62 -0.79 -8.38
N ALA A 28 -11.60 -1.28 -7.69
CA ALA A 28 -11.38 -2.71 -7.43
C ALA A 28 -12.53 -3.35 -6.63
N VAL A 29 -13.18 -2.58 -5.76
CA VAL A 29 -14.29 -3.08 -4.93
C VAL A 29 -15.67 -2.96 -5.60
N LYS A 30 -15.82 -2.16 -6.66
CA LYS A 30 -17.12 -1.93 -7.32
C LYS A 30 -17.88 -3.21 -7.71
N PRO A 31 -17.26 -4.24 -8.31
CA PRO A 31 -17.98 -5.46 -8.69
C PRO A 31 -18.58 -6.22 -7.51
N SER A 32 -18.09 -5.97 -6.28
CA SER A 32 -18.61 -6.61 -5.08
C SER A 32 -19.87 -5.95 -4.50
N GLY A 33 -20.19 -4.72 -4.93
CA GLY A 33 -21.24 -3.90 -4.33
C GLY A 33 -20.94 -3.39 -2.91
N MET A 34 -19.75 -3.67 -2.36
CA MET A 34 -19.33 -3.19 -1.04
C MET A 34 -18.68 -1.80 -1.14
N SER A 35 -18.75 -1.03 -0.06
CA SER A 35 -17.82 0.09 0.11
C SER A 35 -16.37 -0.42 0.24
N PHE A 36 -15.39 0.46 0.02
CA PHE A 36 -13.98 0.10 0.20
C PHE A 36 -13.70 -0.38 1.62
N GLU A 37 -14.22 0.33 2.63
CA GLU A 37 -14.07 -0.06 4.03
C GLU A 37 -14.69 -1.43 4.34
N GLN A 38 -15.91 -1.68 3.87
CA GLN A 38 -16.55 -2.99 4.05
C GLN A 38 -15.72 -4.12 3.42
N ALA A 39 -15.18 -3.89 2.21
CA ALA A 39 -14.33 -4.85 1.53
C ALA A 39 -13.03 -5.10 2.30
N MET A 40 -12.34 -4.05 2.76
CA MET A 40 -11.11 -4.16 3.56
C MET A 40 -11.35 -4.91 4.87
N THR A 41 -12.38 -4.51 5.62
CA THR A 41 -12.74 -5.16 6.88
C THR A 41 -13.07 -6.64 6.68
N LYS A 42 -13.92 -6.97 5.68
CA LYS A 42 -14.39 -8.33 5.47
C LYS A 42 -13.34 -9.25 4.84
N ARG A 43 -12.52 -8.75 3.92
CA ARG A 43 -11.63 -9.57 3.07
C ARG A 43 -10.17 -9.51 3.49
N VAL A 44 -9.76 -8.51 4.27
CA VAL A 44 -8.37 -8.34 4.69
C VAL A 44 -8.24 -8.34 6.20
N PHE A 45 -8.88 -7.40 6.91
CA PHE A 45 -8.65 -7.23 8.35
C PHE A 45 -9.14 -8.43 9.17
N LYS A 46 -10.40 -8.84 8.99
CA LYS A 46 -10.98 -9.99 9.72
C LYS A 46 -10.26 -11.31 9.43
N PRO A 47 -9.98 -11.70 8.16
CA PRO A 47 -9.26 -12.96 7.90
C PRO A 47 -7.84 -13.00 8.47
N LEU A 48 -7.20 -11.83 8.61
CA LEU A 48 -5.87 -11.69 9.23
C LEU A 48 -5.92 -11.48 10.75
N LYS A 49 -7.12 -11.39 11.35
CA LYS A 49 -7.33 -11.08 12.77
C LYS A 49 -6.67 -9.76 13.19
N LEU A 50 -6.82 -8.74 12.35
CA LEU A 50 -6.40 -7.37 12.63
C LEU A 50 -7.55 -6.66 13.34
N ASP A 51 -7.77 -7.01 14.60
CA ASP A 51 -8.96 -6.63 15.35
C ASP A 51 -8.95 -5.18 15.84
N HIS A 52 -7.81 -4.47 15.72
CA HIS A 52 -7.63 -3.05 16.07
C HIS A 52 -7.04 -2.28 14.88
N THR A 53 -7.57 -2.57 13.69
CA THR A 53 -7.18 -1.93 12.43
C THR A 53 -8.42 -1.39 11.73
N TRP A 54 -8.42 -0.08 11.48
CA TRP A 54 -9.59 0.70 11.14
C TRP A 54 -9.32 1.64 9.96
N ILE A 55 -10.34 1.90 9.14
CA ILE A 55 -10.36 3.08 8.26
C ILE A 55 -10.98 4.23 9.05
N ASP A 56 -12.20 4.04 9.53
CA ASP A 56 -12.83 4.92 10.52
C ASP A 56 -12.72 4.30 11.91
N VAL A 57 -12.04 5.01 12.83
CA VAL A 57 -11.85 4.54 14.20
C VAL A 57 -13.18 4.60 14.94
N PRO A 58 -13.68 3.47 15.49
CA PRO A 58 -14.95 3.45 16.20
C PRO A 58 -14.82 4.18 17.55
N LYS A 59 -15.95 4.62 18.09
CA LYS A 59 -16.01 5.39 19.34
C LYS A 59 -15.35 4.66 20.50
N GLU A 60 -15.49 3.34 20.52
CA GLU A 60 -14.95 2.46 21.56
C GLU A 60 -13.40 2.45 21.56
N ASP A 61 -12.76 2.75 20.43
CA ASP A 61 -11.30 2.80 20.27
C ASP A 61 -10.74 4.24 20.24
N GLU A 62 -11.57 5.28 20.34
CA GLU A 62 -11.11 6.68 20.32
C GLU A 62 -10.06 6.95 21.40
N ALA A 63 -10.18 6.32 22.58
CA ALA A 63 -9.22 6.44 23.67
C ALA A 63 -7.82 5.85 23.34
N HIS A 64 -7.74 4.99 22.32
CA HIS A 64 -6.51 4.38 21.83
C HIS A 64 -5.98 5.06 20.56
N TYR A 65 -6.74 6.00 19.98
CA TYR A 65 -6.31 6.77 18.82
C TYR A 65 -5.37 7.91 19.25
N ALA A 66 -4.07 7.67 19.07
CA ALA A 66 -3.04 8.64 19.39
C ALA A 66 -3.15 9.91 18.53
N TRP A 67 -2.95 11.06 19.17
CA TRP A 67 -2.74 12.34 18.48
C TRP A 67 -1.41 12.34 17.73
N GLY A 68 -1.45 12.74 16.46
CA GLY A 68 -0.26 13.19 15.76
C GLY A 68 0.16 14.57 16.22
N TYR A 69 1.42 14.96 15.99
CA TYR A 69 1.92 16.28 16.32
C TYR A 69 2.54 16.93 15.08
N ARG A 70 2.06 18.13 14.73
CA ARG A 70 2.61 18.94 13.63
C ARG A 70 2.67 20.39 14.08
N ASP A 71 3.85 21.01 13.95
CA ASP A 71 4.09 22.41 14.33
C ASP A 71 3.62 22.72 15.77
N GLY A 72 3.88 21.79 16.69
CA GLY A 72 3.49 21.90 18.11
C GLY A 72 2.00 21.71 18.42
N LYS A 73 1.17 21.35 17.42
CA LYS A 73 -0.27 21.13 17.58
C LYS A 73 -0.63 19.65 17.45
N THR A 74 -1.59 19.20 18.24
CA THR A 74 -2.20 17.88 18.11
C THR A 74 -3.11 17.84 16.89
N VAL A 75 -2.96 16.81 16.06
CA VAL A 75 -3.72 16.65 14.81
C VAL A 75 -4.15 15.20 14.61
N HIS A 76 -5.35 15.01 14.04
CA HIS A 76 -5.73 13.80 13.33
C HIS A 76 -5.82 14.12 11.84
N VAL A 77 -5.76 13.08 11.00
CA VAL A 77 -5.92 13.26 9.55
C VAL A 77 -7.31 13.80 9.23
N SER A 78 -7.38 14.83 8.39
CA SER A 78 -8.65 15.37 7.91
C SER A 78 -9.24 14.48 6.81
N PRO A 79 -10.58 14.37 6.72
CA PRO A 79 -11.22 13.68 5.61
C PRO A 79 -10.82 14.27 4.25
N GLY A 80 -10.73 13.41 3.23
CA GLY A 80 -10.35 13.80 1.88
C GLY A 80 -10.83 12.81 0.83
N MET A 81 -10.94 13.25 -0.43
CA MET A 81 -11.30 12.35 -1.51
C MET A 81 -10.24 11.24 -1.66
N LEU A 82 -10.69 9.98 -1.61
CA LEU A 82 -9.86 8.77 -1.68
C LEU A 82 -8.89 8.60 -0.49
N ASP A 83 -9.23 9.15 0.69
CA ASP A 83 -8.44 8.99 1.90
C ASP A 83 -8.36 7.52 2.34
N ALA A 84 -9.49 6.83 2.46
CA ALA A 84 -9.59 5.42 2.84
C ALA A 84 -8.68 4.53 1.99
N GLU A 85 -8.66 4.75 0.68
CA GLU A 85 -7.91 3.94 -0.28
C GLU A 85 -6.42 4.26 -0.34
N ALA A 86 -5.99 5.49 0.01
CA ALA A 86 -4.62 5.95 -0.19
C ALA A 86 -3.80 6.10 1.10
N TYR A 87 -4.42 6.51 2.22
CA TYR A 87 -3.71 6.83 3.46
C TYR A 87 -4.58 6.71 4.73
N GLY A 88 -5.75 6.08 4.64
CA GLY A 88 -6.78 6.14 5.67
C GLY A 88 -6.71 5.09 6.76
N VAL A 89 -5.77 4.14 6.72
CA VAL A 89 -5.71 3.07 7.73
C VAL A 89 -5.05 3.55 9.02
N LYS A 90 -5.65 3.22 10.16
CA LYS A 90 -5.10 3.36 11.52
C LYS A 90 -5.03 1.98 12.15
N THR A 91 -3.94 1.69 12.85
CA THR A 91 -3.65 0.34 13.35
C THR A 91 -2.70 0.41 14.53
N ASN A 92 -2.72 -0.61 15.39
CA ASN A 92 -1.76 -0.74 16.46
C ASN A 92 -0.51 -1.54 16.01
N VAL A 93 0.49 -1.59 16.88
CA VAL A 93 1.75 -2.30 16.58
C VAL A 93 1.59 -3.82 16.49
N GLN A 94 0.62 -4.40 17.21
CA GLN A 94 0.39 -5.85 17.23
C GLN A 94 -0.22 -6.32 15.90
N ASP A 95 -1.23 -5.62 15.42
CA ASP A 95 -1.87 -5.85 14.13
C ASP A 95 -0.90 -5.57 12.98
N MET A 96 -0.10 -4.51 13.07
CA MET A 96 0.95 -4.26 12.07
C MET A 96 1.98 -5.40 12.03
N ALA A 97 2.37 -5.95 13.17
CA ALA A 97 3.24 -7.13 13.20
C ALA A 97 2.56 -8.37 12.59
N SER A 98 1.27 -8.57 12.82
CA SER A 98 0.48 -9.63 12.18
C SER A 98 0.40 -9.44 10.66
N TRP A 99 0.21 -8.20 10.19
CA TRP A 99 0.24 -7.83 8.78
C TRP A 99 1.58 -8.15 8.12
N VAL A 100 2.71 -7.80 8.77
CA VAL A 100 4.05 -8.13 8.28
C VAL A 100 4.24 -9.64 8.20
N LYS A 101 3.86 -10.41 9.24
CA LYS A 101 3.95 -11.87 9.24
C LYS A 101 3.15 -12.51 8.10
N ALA A 102 1.93 -12.02 7.85
CA ALA A 102 1.08 -12.49 6.75
C ALA A 102 1.74 -12.22 5.39
N ASN A 103 2.40 -11.08 5.22
CA ASN A 103 3.12 -10.73 3.99
C ASN A 103 4.45 -11.49 3.81
N MET A 104 5.12 -11.87 4.90
CA MET A 104 6.34 -12.70 4.85
C MET A 104 6.04 -14.16 4.52
N ASN A 105 4.91 -14.69 4.98
CA ASN A 105 4.51 -16.08 4.77
C ASN A 105 3.01 -16.22 4.46
N PRO A 106 2.55 -15.79 3.27
CA PRO A 106 1.15 -15.89 2.88
C PRO A 106 0.68 -17.34 2.75
N ALA A 107 1.60 -18.31 2.63
CA ALA A 107 1.24 -19.72 2.55
C ALA A 107 0.60 -20.28 3.81
N ALA A 108 0.78 -19.61 4.97
CA ALA A 108 0.17 -19.99 6.24
C ALA A 108 -1.29 -19.51 6.39
N LEU A 109 -1.80 -18.68 5.47
CA LEU A 109 -3.16 -18.16 5.54
C LEU A 109 -4.18 -19.19 5.05
N PRO A 110 -5.34 -19.32 5.75
CA PRO A 110 -6.38 -20.25 5.35
C PRO A 110 -7.18 -19.79 4.12
N ASP A 111 -7.32 -18.47 3.92
CA ASP A 111 -8.03 -17.91 2.78
C ASP A 111 -7.15 -17.92 1.52
N SER A 112 -7.53 -18.72 0.53
CA SER A 112 -6.78 -18.91 -0.71
C SER A 112 -6.73 -17.65 -1.58
N THR A 113 -7.79 -16.84 -1.58
CA THR A 113 -7.87 -15.61 -2.38
C THR A 113 -7.01 -14.51 -1.76
N LEU A 114 -6.99 -14.40 -0.43
CA LEU A 114 -6.13 -13.47 0.28
C LEU A 114 -4.65 -13.85 0.15
N LYS A 115 -4.33 -15.15 0.24
CA LYS A 115 -3.00 -15.67 -0.03
C LYS A 115 -2.52 -15.29 -1.44
N GLN A 116 -3.37 -15.47 -2.45
CA GLN A 116 -3.06 -15.08 -3.83
C GLN A 116 -2.92 -13.55 -3.95
N GLY A 117 -3.80 -12.78 -3.31
CA GLY A 117 -3.77 -11.32 -3.30
C GLY A 117 -2.46 -10.76 -2.74
N ILE A 118 -1.97 -11.30 -1.61
CA ILE A 118 -0.69 -10.92 -1.03
C ILE A 118 0.47 -11.24 -1.97
N ALA A 119 0.45 -12.41 -2.61
CA ALA A 119 1.49 -12.76 -3.59
C ALA A 119 1.46 -11.81 -4.80
N LEU A 120 0.28 -11.48 -5.33
CA LEU A 120 0.13 -10.51 -6.43
C LEU A 120 0.61 -9.12 -6.03
N ALA A 121 0.34 -8.68 -4.79
CA ALA A 121 0.79 -7.38 -4.31
C ALA A 121 2.32 -7.24 -4.29
N GLN A 122 3.05 -8.34 -4.15
CA GLN A 122 4.51 -8.39 -4.17
C GLN A 122 5.10 -8.89 -5.51
N SER A 123 4.28 -9.10 -6.54
CA SER A 123 4.77 -9.33 -7.90
C SER A 123 5.46 -8.06 -8.42
N ARG A 124 6.48 -8.24 -9.25
CA ARG A 124 7.26 -7.14 -9.84
C ARG A 124 6.67 -6.79 -11.20
N TYR A 125 5.98 -5.65 -11.28
CA TYR A 125 5.31 -5.17 -12.51
C TYR A 125 6.16 -4.17 -13.27
N TRP A 126 6.82 -3.26 -12.55
CA TRP A 126 7.63 -2.20 -13.12
C TRP A 126 8.96 -2.10 -12.41
N ARG A 127 10.02 -1.75 -13.13
CA ARG A 127 11.33 -1.47 -12.57
C ARG A 127 11.65 0.02 -12.71
N VAL A 128 12.10 0.63 -11.62
CA VAL A 128 12.56 2.02 -11.51
C VAL A 128 13.94 2.01 -10.87
N GLY A 129 14.99 2.14 -11.70
CA GLY A 129 16.36 1.93 -11.22
C GLY A 129 16.55 0.54 -10.59
N ALA A 130 16.85 0.49 -9.29
CA ALA A 130 17.00 -0.75 -8.52
C ALA A 130 15.68 -1.26 -7.90
N MET A 131 14.65 -0.42 -7.83
CA MET A 131 13.37 -0.75 -7.19
C MET A 131 12.41 -1.41 -8.19
N TYR A 132 11.59 -2.32 -7.69
CA TYR A 132 10.46 -2.92 -8.37
C TYR A 132 9.15 -2.52 -7.71
N GLN A 133 8.20 -2.05 -8.51
CA GLN A 133 6.87 -1.66 -8.05
C GLN A 133 5.93 -2.88 -8.06
N GLY A 134 5.35 -3.17 -6.89
CA GLY A 134 4.21 -4.06 -6.69
C GLY A 134 2.89 -3.30 -6.60
N LEU A 135 1.84 -3.93 -6.08
CA LEU A 135 0.58 -3.26 -5.75
C LEU A 135 0.68 -2.71 -4.33
N GLY A 136 0.97 -1.41 -4.21
CA GLY A 136 1.31 -0.78 -2.94
C GLY A 136 2.78 -0.97 -2.58
N TRP A 137 3.21 -2.23 -2.39
CA TRP A 137 4.58 -2.58 -2.01
C TRP A 137 5.64 -2.13 -3.02
N GLU A 138 6.82 -1.78 -2.51
CA GLU A 138 8.05 -1.52 -3.25
C GLU A 138 9.10 -2.56 -2.82
N MET A 139 9.88 -3.05 -3.78
CA MET A 139 10.82 -4.15 -3.55
C MET A 139 12.19 -3.85 -4.13
N LEU A 140 13.25 -4.22 -3.43
CA LEU A 140 14.62 -4.28 -3.93
C LEU A 140 15.17 -5.70 -3.80
N ASN A 141 16.11 -6.10 -4.65
CA ASN A 141 16.82 -7.36 -4.45
C ASN A 141 17.62 -7.30 -3.13
N TRP A 142 17.63 -8.40 -2.38
CA TRP A 142 18.45 -8.55 -1.17
C TRP A 142 19.71 -9.40 -1.48
N PRO A 143 20.90 -9.04 -0.96
CA PRO A 143 21.18 -7.88 -0.10
C PRO A 143 21.10 -6.56 -0.87
N VAL A 144 20.70 -5.51 -0.16
CA VAL A 144 20.66 -4.13 -0.66
C VAL A 144 21.55 -3.26 0.21
N GLU A 145 22.27 -2.33 -0.40
CA GLU A 145 23.02 -1.32 0.35
C GLU A 145 22.07 -0.38 1.08
N ALA A 146 22.32 -0.14 2.38
CA ALA A 146 21.46 0.74 3.19
C ALA A 146 21.29 2.14 2.58
N LYS A 147 22.36 2.67 1.97
CA LYS A 147 22.36 3.96 1.28
C LYS A 147 21.28 4.02 0.18
N THR A 148 21.14 2.96 -0.62
CA THR A 148 20.13 2.87 -1.69
C THR A 148 18.71 2.96 -1.13
N VAL A 149 18.45 2.31 0.01
CA VAL A 149 17.13 2.35 0.66
C VAL A 149 16.84 3.76 1.21
N VAL A 150 17.81 4.36 1.90
CA VAL A 150 17.65 5.71 2.50
C VAL A 150 17.46 6.77 1.42
N GLU A 151 18.33 6.83 0.41
CA GLU A 151 18.25 7.83 -0.65
C GLU A 151 17.01 7.65 -1.52
N GLY A 152 16.59 6.40 -1.78
CA GLY A 152 15.36 6.11 -2.51
C GLY A 152 14.08 6.53 -1.77
N SER A 153 14.13 6.63 -0.44
CA SER A 153 13.01 7.06 0.40
C SER A 153 12.90 8.58 0.59
N ASP A 154 13.89 9.34 0.13
CA ASP A 154 13.84 10.81 0.18
C ASP A 154 12.69 11.31 -0.71
N ASN A 155 11.86 12.23 -0.19
CA ASN A 155 10.70 12.76 -0.89
C ASN A 155 11.04 13.37 -2.27
N LYS A 156 12.24 13.93 -2.45
CA LYS A 156 12.68 14.47 -3.74
C LYS A 156 12.80 13.39 -4.80
N VAL A 157 13.09 12.15 -4.40
CA VAL A 157 13.19 10.98 -5.29
C VAL A 157 11.84 10.27 -5.37
N ALA A 158 11.22 9.98 -4.21
CA ALA A 158 9.98 9.22 -4.13
C ALA A 158 8.80 9.90 -4.86
N LEU A 159 8.78 11.24 -4.88
CA LEU A 159 7.73 12.05 -5.53
C LEU A 159 8.14 12.58 -6.91
N ALA A 160 9.34 12.28 -7.40
CA ALA A 160 9.74 12.67 -8.74
C ALA A 160 9.11 11.75 -9.81
N PRO A 161 8.83 12.29 -11.01
CA PRO A 161 8.51 11.44 -12.15
C PRO A 161 9.78 10.70 -12.60
N LEU A 162 9.71 9.37 -12.63
CA LEU A 162 10.83 8.50 -13.00
C LEU A 162 10.44 7.60 -14.18
N PRO A 163 11.31 7.42 -15.19
CA PRO A 163 11.04 6.47 -16.27
C PRO A 163 10.96 5.06 -15.71
N VAL A 164 10.09 4.23 -16.29
CA VAL A 164 9.92 2.84 -15.87
C VAL A 164 10.18 1.87 -17.01
N ALA A 165 10.67 0.69 -16.65
CA ALA A 165 10.70 -0.47 -17.53
C ALA A 165 9.62 -1.48 -17.09
N GLU A 166 8.80 -1.93 -18.02
CA GLU A 166 7.82 -2.99 -17.77
C GLU A 166 8.52 -4.32 -17.50
N VAL A 167 7.99 -5.09 -16.54
CA VAL A 167 8.34 -6.49 -16.34
C VAL A 167 7.16 -7.32 -16.85
N ASN A 168 7.30 -7.85 -18.06
CA ASN A 168 6.23 -8.59 -18.75
C ASN A 168 6.72 -9.99 -19.21
N PRO A 169 6.10 -11.09 -18.73
CA PRO A 169 5.05 -11.12 -17.70
C PRO A 169 5.58 -10.62 -16.34
N PRO A 170 4.70 -10.16 -15.42
CA PRO A 170 5.11 -9.76 -14.08
C PRO A 170 5.86 -10.88 -13.38
N ALA A 171 7.02 -10.58 -12.80
CA ALA A 171 7.78 -11.59 -12.09
C ALA A 171 7.14 -11.87 -10.72
N PRO A 172 7.02 -13.13 -10.29
CA PRO A 172 6.43 -13.46 -8.99
C PRO A 172 7.30 -12.93 -7.82
N PRO A 173 6.79 -12.96 -6.57
CA PRO A 173 7.55 -12.58 -5.40
C PRO A 173 8.87 -13.36 -5.29
N VAL A 174 9.96 -12.64 -5.05
CA VAL A 174 11.31 -13.22 -4.90
C VAL A 174 11.67 -13.23 -3.41
N LYS A 175 11.99 -14.41 -2.85
CA LYS A 175 12.28 -14.56 -1.42
C LYS A 175 13.42 -13.66 -0.92
N ALA A 176 14.46 -13.48 -1.74
CA ALA A 176 15.56 -12.57 -1.44
C ALA A 176 15.22 -11.14 -1.90
N SER A 177 14.23 -10.52 -1.24
CA SER A 177 13.86 -9.13 -1.47
C SER A 177 13.76 -8.35 -0.17
N TRP A 178 14.19 -7.10 -0.19
CA TRP A 178 13.75 -6.09 0.77
C TRP A 178 12.39 -5.56 0.31
N VAL A 179 11.35 -5.74 1.13
CA VAL A 179 9.97 -5.32 0.82
C VAL A 179 9.57 -4.20 1.77
N HIS A 180 9.14 -3.05 1.25
CA HIS A 180 8.80 -1.87 2.05
C HIS A 180 7.71 -1.02 1.41
N LYS A 181 7.16 -0.09 2.19
CA LYS A 181 6.34 1.03 1.71
C LYS A 181 6.60 2.27 2.55
#